data_AF-A0A937GG78-F1
#
_entry.id   AF-A0A937GG78-F1
#
_cell.length_a   1.000
_cell.length_b   1.000
_cell.length_c   1.000
_cell.angle_alpha   90.00
_cell.angle_beta   90.00
_cell.angle_gamma   90.00
#
_symmetry.space_group_name_H-M   'P 1'
#
loop_
_entity.id
_entity.type
_entity.pdbx_description
1 polymer ?
#
loop_
_entity_poly.entity_id
_entity_poly.type
_entity_poly.pdbx_seq_one_letter_code
_entity_poly.pdbx_strand_id
1 'polypeptide(L)'
;MSTQRRPLLSLALAALVTVVAVGCSSPPPARLVATEMIETLRGTTDSSGVDITDAQVDCMLGVVQAMSEEEVETIALSADQIVLDSFSAKLSACRGR
;
A
#
# COMPACT_ATOMS: atom_id res chain seq x y z
N MET A 1 48.40 6.98 -45.10
CA MET A 1 49.07 6.86 -43.79
C MET A 1 48.77 8.12 -43.00
N SER A 2 48.36 7.96 -41.73
CA SER A 2 47.83 9.00 -40.81
C SER A 2 46.49 9.60 -41.26
N THR A 3 45.45 9.71 -40.43
CA THR A 3 45.48 10.02 -38.99
C THR A 3 44.29 9.37 -38.28
N GLN A 4 44.60 8.47 -37.35
CA GLN A 4 43.72 7.88 -36.35
C GLN A 4 43.25 8.99 -35.39
N ARG A 5 41.95 9.33 -35.41
CA ARG A 5 41.31 10.17 -34.39
C ARG A 5 40.23 9.35 -33.68
N ARG A 6 40.61 8.77 -32.56
CA ARG A 6 39.76 8.49 -31.39
C ARG A 6 40.62 8.85 -30.17
N PRO A 7 40.05 9.51 -29.16
CA PRO A 7 39.09 8.82 -28.31
C PRO A 7 37.77 9.58 -28.14
N LEU A 8 36.70 8.80 -28.17
CA LEU A 8 35.43 9.14 -27.54
C LEU A 8 35.72 9.24 -26.04
N LEU A 9 35.78 10.45 -25.52
CA LEU A 9 35.75 10.74 -24.09
C LEU A 9 34.34 10.40 -23.58
N SER A 10 34.14 9.12 -23.30
CA SER A 10 33.01 8.60 -22.54
C SER A 10 33.09 9.15 -21.12
N LEU A 11 32.47 10.31 -20.89
CA LEU A 11 32.14 10.81 -19.57
C LEU A 11 31.02 9.94 -18.99
N ALA A 12 31.39 8.78 -18.47
CA ALA A 12 30.54 7.98 -17.60
C ALA A 12 30.45 8.69 -16.24
N LEU A 13 29.48 9.59 -16.11
CA LEU A 13 29.08 10.14 -14.82
C LEU A 13 28.32 9.04 -14.06
N ALA A 14 29.06 8.21 -13.32
CA ALA A 14 28.50 7.30 -12.34
C ALA A 14 27.98 8.13 -11.16
N ALA A 15 26.73 8.59 -11.26
CA ALA A 15 25.99 9.12 -10.12
C ALA A 15 25.63 7.95 -9.20
N LEU A 16 26.56 7.61 -8.30
CA LEU A 16 26.29 6.81 -7.11
C LEU A 16 25.36 7.62 -6.20
N VAL A 17 24.07 7.55 -6.50
CA VAL A 17 23.01 8.01 -5.61
C VAL A 17 22.88 6.96 -4.51
N THR A 18 23.79 7.05 -3.54
CA THR A 18 23.64 6.41 -2.23
C THR A 18 22.60 7.21 -1.46
N VAL A 19 21.32 6.99 -1.79
CA VAL A 19 20.24 7.49 -0.94
C VAL A 19 20.24 6.63 0.31
N VAL A 20 20.90 7.20 1.31
CA VAL A 20 20.39 7.41 2.66
C VAL A 20 19.90 6.12 3.33
N ALA A 21 20.69 5.68 4.30
CA ALA A 21 20.24 4.97 5.47
C ALA A 21 18.84 5.45 5.86
N VAL A 22 17.82 4.65 5.52
CA VAL A 22 16.47 4.81 6.04
C VAL A 22 16.63 4.51 7.53
N GLY A 23 16.75 5.57 8.32
CA GLY A 23 16.87 5.49 9.76
C GLY A 23 15.77 4.61 10.29
N CYS A 24 16.13 3.69 11.19
CA CYS A 24 15.26 2.76 11.89
C CYS A 24 14.04 3.48 12.49
N SER A 25 12.98 3.59 11.70
CA SER A 25 11.63 3.84 12.18
C SER A 25 10.91 2.61 11.68
N SER A 26 10.68 1.63 12.55
CA SER A 26 9.82 0.51 12.18
C SER A 26 8.55 1.10 11.58
N PRO A 27 8.11 0.62 10.40
CA PRO A 27 6.84 1.05 9.84
C PRO A 27 5.76 0.93 10.93
N PRO A 28 4.81 1.87 11.00
CA PRO A 28 3.68 1.71 11.90
C PRO A 28 3.01 0.35 11.65
N PRO A 29 2.42 -0.28 12.67
CA PRO A 29 1.76 -1.58 12.52
C PRO A 29 0.77 -1.54 11.35
N ALA A 30 0.84 -2.49 10.43
CA ALA A 30 0.02 -2.55 9.22
C ALA A 30 -1.48 -2.53 9.56
N ARG A 31 -1.87 -3.16 10.67
CA ARG A 31 -3.24 -3.15 11.16
C ARG A 31 -3.69 -1.78 11.65
N LEU A 32 -2.79 -1.01 12.27
CA LEU A 32 -3.09 0.35 12.70
C LEU A 32 -3.34 1.24 11.48
N VAL A 33 -2.47 1.17 10.47
CA VAL A 33 -2.64 1.90 9.20
C VAL A 33 -3.95 1.51 8.52
N ALA A 34 -4.27 0.20 8.45
CA ALA A 34 -5.51 -0.27 7.85
C ALA A 34 -6.76 0.22 8.61
N THR A 35 -6.71 0.25 9.94
CA THR A 35 -7.77 0.79 10.80
C THR A 35 -8.00 2.27 10.51
N GLU A 36 -6.94 3.08 10.51
CA GLU A 36 -7.01 4.51 10.21
C GLU A 36 -7.56 4.77 8.81
N MET A 37 -7.09 4.02 7.81
CA MET A 37 -7.61 4.13 6.44
C MET A 37 -9.12 3.84 6.36
N ILE A 38 -9.60 2.83 7.08
CA ILE A 38 -11.04 2.52 7.14
C ILE A 38 -11.83 3.61 7.87
N GLU A 39 -11.29 4.19 8.95
CA GLU A 39 -11.93 5.31 9.65
C GLU A 39 -12.10 6.54 8.76
N THR A 40 -11.19 6.78 7.81
CA THR A 40 -11.33 7.89 6.84
C THR A 40 -12.55 7.74 5.91
N LEU A 41 -13.15 6.55 5.83
CA LEU A 41 -14.36 6.30 5.04
C LEU A 41 -15.64 6.83 5.71
N ARG A 42 -15.60 7.18 7.00
CA ARG A 42 -16.77 7.73 7.70
C ARG A 42 -17.22 9.02 7.05
N GLY A 43 -18.52 9.10 6.73
CA GLY A 43 -19.11 10.28 6.08
C GLY A 43 -18.64 10.49 4.63
N THR A 44 -18.02 9.48 4.01
CA THR A 44 -17.70 9.49 2.58
C THR A 44 -18.71 8.69 1.77
N THR A 45 -18.73 8.92 0.45
CA THR A 45 -19.47 8.10 -0.50
C THR A 45 -18.54 7.11 -1.19
N ASP A 46 -19.07 5.94 -1.53
CA ASP A 46 -18.34 4.98 -2.33
C ASP A 46 -18.30 5.37 -3.82
N SER A 47 -17.64 4.55 -4.65
CA SER A 47 -17.53 4.79 -6.09
C SER A 47 -18.86 4.80 -6.85
N SER A 48 -19.94 4.33 -6.24
CA SER A 48 -21.30 4.39 -6.79
C SER A 48 -22.10 5.61 -6.31
N GLY A 49 -21.51 6.45 -5.46
CA GLY A 49 -22.15 7.63 -4.88
C GLY A 49 -23.07 7.30 -3.71
N VAL A 50 -22.96 6.11 -3.14
CA VAL A 50 -23.75 5.68 -1.97
C VAL A 50 -22.98 6.03 -0.70
N ASP A 51 -23.65 6.64 0.27
CA ASP A 51 -23.08 6.98 1.57
C ASP A 51 -22.61 5.71 2.29
N ILE A 52 -21.36 5.70 2.75
CA ILE A 52 -20.83 4.65 3.60
C ILE A 52 -21.35 4.90 5.02
N THR A 53 -22.15 3.98 5.54
CA THR A 53 -22.75 4.12 6.87
C THR A 53 -21.73 3.81 7.97
N ASP A 54 -21.94 4.37 9.16
CA ASP A 54 -21.09 4.06 10.32
C ASP A 54 -21.08 2.56 10.65
N ALA A 55 -22.20 1.86 10.46
CA ALA A 55 -22.29 0.42 10.64
C ALA A 55 -21.43 -0.37 9.64
N GLN A 56 -21.29 0.13 8.41
CA GLN A 56 -20.41 -0.47 7.40
C GLN A 56 -18.94 -0.27 7.79
N VAL A 57 -18.57 0.92 8.24
CA VAL A 57 -17.21 1.21 8.74
C VAL A 57 -16.90 0.33 9.94
N ASP A 58 -17.78 0.25 10.94
CA ASP A 58 -17.60 -0.59 12.13
C ASP A 58 -17.42 -2.07 11.76
N CYS A 59 -18.17 -2.56 10.77
CA CYS A 59 -18.00 -3.91 10.25
C CYS A 59 -16.61 -4.11 9.62
N MET A 60 -16.14 -3.16 8.78
CA MET A 60 -14.83 -3.24 8.14
C MET A 60 -13.69 -3.21 9.18
N LEU A 61 -13.81 -2.35 10.20
CA LEU A 61 -12.89 -2.30 11.32
C LEU A 61 -12.87 -3.64 12.07
N GLY A 62 -14.04 -4.25 12.31
CA GLY A 62 -14.15 -5.56 12.93
C GLY A 62 -13.44 -6.66 12.14
N VAL A 63 -13.51 -6.64 10.80
CA VAL A 63 -12.79 -7.60 9.95
C VAL A 63 -11.28 -7.44 10.12
N VAL A 64 -10.75 -6.22 10.04
CA VAL A 64 -9.30 -5.96 10.16
C VAL A 64 -8.79 -6.25 11.57
N GLN A 65 -9.56 -5.92 12.61
CA GLN A 65 -9.19 -6.20 14.00
C GLN A 65 -9.19 -7.69 14.36
N ALA A 66 -10.02 -8.50 13.68
CA ALA A 66 -10.05 -9.94 13.85
C ALA A 66 -8.86 -10.66 13.18
N MET A 67 -8.10 -9.98 12.32
CA MET A 67 -6.92 -10.53 11.65
C MET A 67 -5.67 -10.33 12.50
N SER A 68 -4.71 -11.24 12.34
CA SER A 68 -3.38 -11.07 12.95
C SER A 68 -2.62 -9.93 12.27
N GLU A 69 -1.65 -9.35 12.99
CA GLU A 69 -0.78 -8.32 12.42
C GLU A 69 -0.03 -8.83 11.18
N GLU A 70 0.44 -10.08 11.24
CA GLU A 70 1.16 -10.76 10.17
C GLU A 70 0.27 -10.99 8.93
N GLU A 71 -1.01 -11.30 9.13
CA GLU A 71 -1.97 -11.45 8.03
C GLU A 71 -2.21 -10.11 7.33
N VAL A 72 -2.39 -9.03 8.10
CA VAL A 72 -2.59 -7.68 7.53
C VAL A 72 -1.32 -7.19 6.84
N GLU A 73 -0.14 -7.44 7.42
CA GLU A 73 1.14 -7.10 6.80
C GLU A 73 1.35 -7.86 5.49
N THR A 74 1.00 -9.16 5.46
CA THR A 74 1.05 -9.97 4.24
C THR A 74 0.17 -9.38 3.15
N ILE A 75 -1.05 -8.93 3.49
CA ILE A 75 -1.95 -8.28 2.53
C ILE A 75 -1.37 -6.94 2.07
N ALA A 76 -0.87 -6.11 2.99
CA ALA A 76 -0.34 -4.79 2.69
C ALA A 76 0.90 -4.84 1.76
N LEU A 77 1.72 -5.87 1.90
CA LEU A 77 2.92 -6.09 1.06
C LEU A 77 2.64 -6.96 -0.17
N SER A 78 1.42 -7.48 -0.33
CA SER A 78 1.09 -8.38 -1.42
C SER A 78 1.00 -7.66 -2.77
N ALA A 79 1.74 -8.17 -3.75
CA ALA A 79 1.52 -7.87 -5.17
C ALA A 79 0.57 -8.87 -5.84
N ASP A 80 0.10 -9.89 -5.11
CA ASP A 80 -0.82 -10.90 -5.61
C ASP A 80 -2.26 -10.38 -5.57
N GLN A 81 -2.85 -10.24 -6.75
CA GLN A 81 -4.23 -9.80 -6.94
C GLN A 81 -5.24 -10.73 -6.28
N ILE A 82 -4.95 -12.03 -6.17
CA ILE A 82 -5.85 -12.99 -5.52
C ILE A 82 -5.97 -12.68 -4.02
N VAL A 83 -4.87 -12.31 -3.38
CA VAL A 83 -4.84 -11.93 -1.95
C VAL A 83 -5.62 -10.64 -1.74
N LEU A 84 -5.39 -9.64 -2.61
CA LEU A 84 -6.09 -8.36 -2.55
C LEU A 84 -7.59 -8.50 -2.85
N ASP A 85 -7.97 -9.34 -3.81
CA ASP A 85 -9.36 -9.65 -4.15
C ASP A 85 -10.06 -10.38 -3.00
N SER A 86 -9.38 -11.33 -2.36
CA SER A 86 -9.93 -12.03 -1.19
C SER A 86 -10.18 -11.07 -0.02
N PHE A 87 -9.23 -10.16 0.23
CA PHE A 87 -9.40 -9.13 1.25
C PHE A 87 -10.54 -8.15 0.91
N SER A 88 -10.58 -7.69 -0.34
CA SER A 88 -11.68 -6.85 -0.86
C SER A 88 -13.04 -7.53 -0.70
N ALA A 89 -13.13 -8.84 -0.98
CA ALA A 89 -14.35 -9.61 -0.80
C ALA A 89 -14.79 -9.69 0.67
N LYS A 90 -13.85 -9.85 1.62
CA LYS A 90 -14.14 -9.82 3.06
C LYS A 90 -14.71 -8.47 3.49
N LEU A 91 -14.13 -7.36 3.04
CA LEU A 91 -14.64 -6.02 3.35
C LEU A 91 -15.98 -5.74 2.65
N SER A 92 -16.16 -6.24 1.44
CA SER A 92 -17.39 -6.10 0.66
C SER A 92 -18.59 -6.78 1.34
N ALA A 93 -18.37 -7.80 2.17
CA ALA A 93 -19.42 -8.43 2.97
C ALA A 93 -20.05 -7.48 4.01
N CYS A 94 -19.40 -6.35 4.30
CA CYS A 94 -19.96 -5.30 5.15
C CYS A 94 -20.99 -4.42 4.42
N ARG A 95 -20.99 -4.39 3.08
CA ARG A 95 -22.01 -3.66 2.32
C ARG A 95 -23.37 -4.35 2.47
N GLY A 96 -24.41 -3.55 2.73
CA GLY A 96 -25.79 -4.03 2.86
C GLY A 96 -26.20 -4.48 4.27
N ARG A 97 -25.39 -4.20 5.28
CA ARG A 97 -25.73 -4.30 6.70
C ARG A 97 -26.21 -2.97 7.28
#